data_AF-A0A7X8EBZ3-F1
#
_entry.id   AF-A0A7X8EBZ3-F1
#
_cell.length_a   1.000
_cell.length_b   1.000
_cell.length_c   1.000
_cell.angle_alpha   90.00
_cell.angle_beta   90.00
_cell.angle_gamma   90.00
#
_symmetry.space_group_name_H-M   'P 1'
#
loop_
_entity.id
_entity.type
_entity.pdbx_description
1 polymer ?
#
loop_
_entity_poly.entity_id
_entity_poly.type
_entity_poly.pdbx_seq_one_letter_code
_entity_poly.pdbx_strand_id
1 'polypeptide(L)' 'MDFVNICVVGKDRNMVPWEAVDTLAAMGHKTGRGTFGAQCTIVVDPSTNVLNAGPDPRCDAGAFEE' A
#
# COMPACT_ATOMS: atom_id res chain seq x y z
N MET A 1 7.50 -14.69 -15.66
CA MET A 1 6.03 -14.75 -15.83
C MET A 1 5.51 -13.66 -14.93
N ASP A 2 5.22 -12.50 -15.49
CA ASP A 2 5.22 -11.27 -14.72
C ASP A 2 3.77 -10.82 -14.54
N PHE A 3 3.26 -10.98 -13.33
CA PHE A 3 1.94 -10.47 -12.95
C PHE A 3 2.09 -8.99 -12.60
N VAL A 4 1.24 -8.13 -13.16
CA VAL A 4 1.10 -6.76 -12.67
C VAL A 4 0.18 -6.84 -11.46
N ASN A 5 0.78 -6.92 -10.27
CA ASN A 5 0.06 -6.85 -9.01
C ASN A 5 -0.40 -5.41 -8.78
N ILE A 6 -1.71 -5.18 -8.80
CA ILE A 6 -2.31 -3.90 -8.44
C ILE A 6 -2.46 -3.91 -6.92
N CYS A 7 -1.80 -2.98 -6.23
CA CYS A 7 -1.78 -2.91 -4.77
C CYS A 7 -3.17 -2.56 -4.19
N VAL A 8 -3.56 -3.28 -3.13
CA VAL A 8 -4.70 -3.03 -2.21
C VAL A 8 -6.03 -2.73 -2.90
N VAL A 9 -6.86 -3.75 -3.05
CA VAL A 9 -8.14 -3.68 -3.77
C VAL A 9 -9.31 -3.76 -2.80
N GLY A 10 -10.18 -2.75 -2.72
CA GLY A 10 -11.31 -2.74 -1.79
C GLY A 10 -12.28 -1.59 -1.97
N LYS A 11 -13.31 -1.55 -1.10
CA LYS A 11 -14.41 -0.56 -1.14
C LYS A 11 -14.14 0.70 -0.31
N ASP A 12 -13.05 0.71 0.46
CA ASP A 12 -12.69 1.83 1.33
C ASP A 12 -11.84 2.88 0.59
N ARG A 13 -11.87 4.13 1.07
CA ARG A 13 -11.31 5.31 0.38
C ARG A 13 -9.80 5.27 0.08
N ASN A 14 -9.06 4.34 0.69
CA ASN A 14 -7.60 4.21 0.54
C ASN A 14 -7.19 2.96 -0.26
N MET A 15 -8.12 2.35 -1.00
CA MET A 15 -7.90 1.16 -1.81
C MET A 15 -8.13 1.47 -3.29
N VAL A 16 -7.50 0.71 -4.19
CA VAL A 16 -7.82 0.73 -5.61
C VAL A 16 -9.28 0.25 -5.78
N PRO A 17 -10.14 1.03 -6.44
CA PRO A 17 -11.52 0.65 -6.67
C PRO A 17 -11.63 -0.66 -7.46
N TRP A 18 -12.62 -1.48 -7.11
CA TRP A 18 -12.86 -2.73 -7.84
C TRP A 18 -13.13 -2.50 -9.33
N GLU A 19 -13.82 -1.42 -9.67
CA GLU A 19 -14.08 -1.03 -11.06
C GLU A 19 -12.78 -0.83 -11.86
N ALA A 20 -11.75 -0.24 -11.26
CA ALA A 20 -10.45 -0.07 -11.92
C ALA A 20 -9.77 -1.43 -12.17
N VAL A 21 -9.89 -2.36 -11.23
CA VAL A 21 -9.35 -3.73 -11.37
C VAL A 21 -10.10 -4.53 -12.44
N ASP A 22 -11.42 -4.42 -12.48
CA ASP A 22 -12.28 -5.09 -13.46
C ASP A 22 -12.05 -4.51 -14.87
N THR A 23 -11.85 -3.20 -14.98
CA THR A 23 -11.48 -2.53 -16.24
C THR A 23 -10.14 -3.04 -16.77
N LEU A 24 -9.12 -3.13 -15.91
CA LEU A 24 -7.81 -3.65 -16.30
C LEU A 24 -7.87 -5.13 -16.69
N ALA A 25 -8.70 -5.93 -16.01
CA ALA A 25 -8.95 -7.32 -16.40
C ALA A 25 -9.59 -7.42 -17.80
N ALA A 26 -10.58 -6.57 -18.09
CA ALA A 26 -11.23 -6.51 -19.40
C ALA A 26 -10.28 -6.10 -20.54
N MET A 27 -9.23 -5.32 -20.22
CA MET A 27 -8.15 -4.98 -21.16
C MET A 27 -7.12 -6.12 -21.35
N GLY A 28 -7.33 -7.27 -20.70
CA GLY A 28 -6.45 -8.44 -20.80
C GLY A 28 -5.28 -8.45 -19.80
N HIS A 29 -5.24 -7.51 -18.84
CA HIS A 29 -4.25 -7.57 -17.77
C HIS A 29 -4.57 -8.68 -16.78
N LYS A 30 -3.53 -9.36 -16.30
CA LYS A 30 -3.66 -10.36 -15.22
C LYS A 30 -3.69 -9.63 -13.89
N THR A 31 -4.88 -9.39 -13.36
CA THR A 31 -5.09 -8.70 -12.09
C THR A 31 -5.43 -9.68 -10.97
N GLY A 32 -5.16 -9.28 -9.73
CA GLY A 32 -5.50 -10.04 -8.52
C GLY A 32 -6.04 -9.10 -7.45
N ARG A 33 -6.95 -9.60 -6.61
CA ARG A 33 -7.45 -8.86 -5.45
C ARG A 33 -6.64 -9.29 -4.24
N GLY A 34 -5.94 -8.35 -3.60
CA GLY A 34 -5.11 -8.67 -2.44
C GLY A 34 -4.37 -7.46 -1.89
N THR A 35 -3.67 -7.68 -0.78
CA THR A 35 -2.74 -6.73 -0.19
C THR A 35 -1.33 -7.02 -0.69
N PHE A 36 -0.61 -5.99 -1.11
CA PHE A 36 0.78 -6.11 -1.51
C PHE A 36 1.69 -5.34 -0.56
N GLY A 37 2.81 -5.96 -0.18
CA GLY A 37 3.82 -5.43 0.72
C GLY A 37 3.34 -5.17 2.15
N ALA A 38 4.29 -4.82 2.99
CA ALA A 38 4.11 -4.24 4.32
C ALA A 38 5.20 -3.18 4.47
N GLN A 39 4.83 -1.90 4.33
CA GLN A 39 5.81 -0.81 4.30
C GLN A 39 6.08 -0.25 5.69
N CYS A 40 7.36 -0.15 6.06
CA CYS A 40 7.80 0.66 7.19
C CYS A 40 8.59 1.85 6.65
N THR A 41 8.38 3.03 7.22
CA THR A 41 9.08 4.24 6.77
C THR A 41 9.57 5.04 7.97
N ILE A 42 10.81 5.54 7.86
CA ILE A 42 11.41 6.52 8.77
C ILE A 42 11.81 7.72 7.92
N VAL A 43 11.40 8.91 8.34
CA VAL A 43 11.74 10.18 7.67
C VAL A 43 12.22 11.17 8.73
N VAL A 44 13.33 11.84 8.46
CA VAL A 44 13.75 13.00 9.24
C VAL A 44 13.32 14.25 8.48
N ASP A 45 12.50 15.09 9.09
CA ASP A 45 12.17 16.40 8.53
C ASP A 45 13.40 17.31 8.67
N PRO A 46 14.05 17.72 7.57
CA PRO A 46 15.28 18.50 7.64
C PRO A 46 15.07 19.92 8.15
N SER A 47 13.83 20.42 8.17
CA SER A 47 13.52 21.78 8.63
C SER A 47 13.33 21.86 10.15
N THR A 48 12.87 20.76 10.77
CA THR A 48 12.62 20.67 12.22
C THR A 48 13.54 19.67 12.93
N ASN A 49 14.30 18.87 12.16
CA ASN A 49 15.11 17.75 12.61
C ASN A 49 14.33 16.70 13.41
N VAL A 50 13.00 16.65 13.24
CA VAL A 50 12.12 15.68 13.89
C VAL A 50 12.14 14.36 13.12
N LEU A 51 12.33 13.27 13.84
CA LEU A 51 12.20 11.91 13.33
C LEU A 51 10.72 11.51 13.33
N ASN A 52 10.23 11.07 12.17
CA ASN A 52 8.89 10.53 11.99
C ASN A 52 9.00 9.07 11.58
N ALA A 53 8.27 8.19 12.25
CA ALA A 53 8.19 6.77 11.94
C ALA A 53 6.73 6.36 11.70
N GLY A 54 6.48 5.58 10.66
CA GLY A 54 5.15 5.11 10.29
C GLY A 54 5.18 3.62 9.93
N PRO A 55 4.50 2.75 10.72
CA PRO A 55 4.30 1.36 10.34
C PRO A 55 3.14 1.22 9.35
N ASP A 56 3.12 0.11 8.61
CA ASP A 56 1.98 -0.27 7.77
C ASP A 56 0.77 -0.60 8.66
N PRO A 57 -0.36 0.12 8.54
CA PRO A 57 -1.52 -0.13 9.39
C PRO A 57 -2.21 -1.47 9.11
N ARG A 58 -1.84 -2.16 8.01
CA ARG A 58 -2.38 -3.47 7.64
C ARG A 58 -1.69 -4.61 8.38
N CYS A 59 -0.61 -4.33 9.09
CA CYS A 59 0.19 -5.31 9.83
C CYS A 59 0.24 -4.95 11.31
N ASP A 60 0.44 -5.96 12.16
CA ASP A 60 0.71 -5.74 13.58
C ASP A 60 2.17 -5.29 13.75
N ALA A 61 2.42 -4.02 13.41
CA ALA A 61 3.72 -3.38 13.44
C ALA A 61 3.62 -2.04 14.20
N GLY A 62 4.61 -1.75 15.03
CA GLY A 62 4.65 -0.54 15.86
C GLY A 62 5.91 0.28 15.63
N ALA A 63 5.80 1.60 15.83
CA ALA A 63 6.93 2.49 16.03
C ALA A 63 7.00 2.80 17.53
N PHE A 64 8.14 2.53 18.15
CA PHE A 64 8.36 2.69 19.58
C PHE A 64 9.50 3.68 19.80
N GLU A 65 9.32 4.62 20.73
CA GLU A 65 10.41 5.41 21.29
C GLU A 65 11.05 4.59 22.41
N GLU A 66 12.38 4.46 22.41
CA GLU A 66 13.15 3.84 23.50
C GLU A 66 13.67 4.90 24.48
#